data_AF-A0A940QVK5-F1
#
_entry.id   AF-A0A940QVK5-F1
#
_cell.length_a   1.000
_cell.length_b   1.000
_cell.length_c   1.000
_cell.angle_alpha   90.00
_cell.angle_beta   90.00
_cell.angle_gamma   90.00
#
_symmetry.space_group_name_H-M   'P 1'
#
loop_
_entity.id
_entity.type
_entity.pdbx_description
1 polymer ?
#
loop_
_entity_poly.entity_id
_entity_poly.type
_entity_poly.pdbx_seq_one_letter_code
_entity_poly.pdbx_strand_id
1 'polypeptide(L)' 'MTKESVDLSVDLGRLKLKNPVMPSSGTFGYGIEFTDFLNLNDLGAIV' A
#
# COMPACT_ATOMS: atom_id res chain seq x y z
N MET A 1 -13.88 0.67 -22.08
CA MET A 1 -12.47 0.82 -22.43
C MET A 1 -11.67 0.15 -21.32
N THR A 2 -11.38 -1.14 -21.47
CA THR A 2 -10.62 -1.90 -20.46
C THR A 2 -9.19 -1.41 -20.52
N LYS A 3 -8.85 -0.48 -19.63
CA LYS A 3 -7.47 -0.02 -19.42
C LYS A 3 -6.69 -1.25 -18.95
N GLU A 4 -5.74 -1.74 -19.75
CA GLU A 4 -4.79 -2.74 -19.27
C GLU A 4 -4.11 -2.13 -18.04
N SER A 5 -4.37 -2.71 -16.87
CA SER A 5 -3.83 -2.24 -15.61
C SER A 5 -2.42 -2.78 -15.47
N VAL A 6 -1.44 -1.89 -15.31
CA VAL A 6 -0.06 -2.26 -14.98
C VAL A 6 -0.08 -3.02 -13.65
N ASP A 7 0.52 -4.22 -13.63
CA ASP A 7 0.75 -4.95 -12.38
C ASP A 7 1.83 -4.22 -11.56
N LEU A 8 1.45 -3.79 -10.36
CA LEU A 8 2.35 -3.10 -9.44
C LEU A 8 2.91 -4.04 -8.37
N SER A 9 2.55 -5.32 -8.36
CA SER A 9 3.01 -6.25 -7.34
C SER A 9 4.54 -6.38 -7.31
N VAL A 10 5.11 -6.50 -6.10
CA VAL A 10 6.56 -6.59 -5.90
C VAL A 10 6.91 -7.64 -4.85
N ASP A 11 8.05 -8.30 -5.07
CA ASP A 11 8.70 -9.18 -4.10
C ASP A 11 9.82 -8.40 -3.39
N LEU A 12 9.66 -8.12 -2.10
CA LEU A 12 10.66 -7.43 -1.26
C LEU A 12 11.22 -8.40 -0.22
N GLY A 13 12.33 -9.05 -0.55
CA GLY A 13 12.93 -10.09 0.28
C GLY A 13 11.98 -11.27 0.47
N ARG A 14 11.39 -11.42 1.67
CA ARG A 14 10.41 -12.46 1.99
C ARG A 14 8.95 -11.99 1.89
N LEU A 15 8.72 -10.71 1.60
CA LEU A 15 7.39 -10.11 1.55
C LEU A 15 6.90 -10.04 0.10
N LYS A 16 5.64 -10.42 -0.12
CA LYS A 16 4.92 -10.16 -1.37
C LYS A 16 3.95 -9.01 -1.14
N LEU A 17 4.15 -7.89 -1.82
CA LEU A 17 3.28 -6.71 -1.71
C LEU A 17 2.46 -6.56 -2.99
N LYS A 18 1.20 -6.16 -2.86
CA LYS A 18 0.33 -5.93 -4.03
C LYS A 18 0.69 -4.67 -4.82
N ASN A 19 1.46 -3.77 -4.21
CA ASN A 19 2.07 -2.59 -4.82
C ASN A 19 3.24 -2.08 -3.93
N PRO A 20 4.15 -1.24 -4.45
CA PRO A 20 5.30 -0.74 -3.69
C PRO A 20 4.96 0.49 -2.80
N VAL A 21 3.69 0.87 -2.67
CA VAL A 21 3.28 2.07 -1.93
C VAL A 21 3.12 1.71 -0.45
N MET A 22 3.93 2.34 0.39
CA MET A 22 3.89 2.20 1.84
C MET A 22 4.33 3.51 2.51
N PRO A 23 3.64 3.97 3.57
CA PRO A 23 4.08 5.13 4.31
C PRO A 23 5.35 4.82 5.12
N SER A 24 6.14 5.86 5.39
CA SER A 24 7.34 5.76 6.22
C SER A 24 6.98 5.67 7.71
N SER A 25 7.88 5.07 8.49
CA SER A 25 7.74 5.01 9.94
C SER A 25 7.61 6.43 10.54
N GLY A 26 6.68 6.58 11.48
CA GLY A 26 6.42 7.84 12.16
C GLY A 26 5.61 8.87 11.37
N THR A 27 5.22 8.59 10.11
CA THR A 27 4.45 9.54 9.29
C THR A 27 2.97 9.17 9.15
N PHE A 28 2.54 8.05 9.74
CA PHE A 28 1.21 7.48 9.46
C PHE A 28 0.51 6.88 10.69
N GLY A 29 1.02 7.11 11.90
CA GLY A 29 0.44 6.57 13.14
C GLY A 29 0.27 5.05 13.06
N TYR A 30 -0.90 4.55 13.47
CA TYR A 30 -1.29 3.14 13.28
C TYR A 30 -2.13 2.91 12.01
N GLY A 31 -2.27 3.95 11.17
CA GLY A 31 -3.04 3.93 9.93
C GLY A 31 -4.55 4.12 10.11
N ILE A 32 -5.11 3.83 11.28
CA ILE A 32 -6.56 3.94 11.53
C ILE A 32 -7.09 5.37 11.37
N GLU A 33 -6.24 6.36 11.65
CA GLU A 33 -6.54 7.79 11.52
C GLU A 33 -6.76 8.22 10.06
N PHE A 34 -6.31 7.40 9.10
CA PHE A 34 -6.42 7.68 7.68
C PHE A 34 -7.59 6.96 7.00
N THR A 35 -8.38 6.19 7.75
CA THR A 35 -9.53 5.44 7.20
C THR A 35 -10.63 6.32 6.61
N ASP A 36 -10.74 7.57 7.06
CA ASP A 36 -11.66 8.57 6.48
C ASP A 36 -11.18 9.11 5.12
N PHE A 37 -9.89 8.96 4.80
CA PHE A 37 -9.27 9.53 3.60
C PHE A 37 -8.94 8.49 2.54
N LEU A 38 -8.60 7.26 2.94
CA LEU A 38 -8.26 6.16 2.03
C LEU A 38 -8.58 4.79 2.61
N ASN A 39 -8.80 3.82 1.72
CA ASN A 39 -8.92 2.42 2.12
C ASN A 39 -7.54 1.84 2.40
N LEU A 40 -7.26 1.47 3.65
CA LEU A 40 -5.96 0.94 4.06
C LEU A 40 -5.58 -0.35 3.32
N ASN A 41 -6.57 -1.13 2.88
CA ASN A 41 -6.34 -2.33 2.08
C ASN A 41 -5.80 -2.01 0.68
N ASP A 42 -5.73 -0.73 0.28
CA ASP A 42 -5.14 -0.30 -0.99
C ASP A 42 -3.61 -0.14 -0.91
N LEU A 43 -3.02 0.00 0.29
CA LEU A 43 -1.57 0.11 0.51
C LEU A 43 -0.86 -1.24 0.43
N GLY A 44 0.38 -1.23 -0.04
CA GLY A 44 1.24 -2.41 -0.07
C GLY A 44 1.64 -2.89 1.33
N ALA A 45 1.99 -1.94 2.21
CA ALA A 45 2.38 -2.20 3.61
C ALA A 45 2.23 -0.91 4.46
N ILE A 46 2.43 -1.05 5.78
CA ILE A 46 2.62 0.05 6.75
C ILE A 46 3.87 -0.30 7.57
N VAL A 47 4.71 0.71 7.88
CA VAL A 47 5.99 0.56 8.62
C VAL A 47 5.91 1.15 10.01
#